data_AF-A0A2A5VE02-F1
#
_entry.id   AF-A0A2A5VE02-F1
#
_cell.length_a   1.000
_cell.length_b   1.000
_cell.length_c   1.000
_cell.angle_alpha   90.00
_cell.angle_beta   90.00
_cell.angle_gamma   90.00
#
_symmetry.space_group_name_H-M   'P 1'
#
loop_
_entity.id
_entity.type
_entity.pdbx_description
1 polymer ?
#
loop_
_entity_poly.entity_id
_entity_poly.type
_entity_poly.pdbx_seq_one_letter_code
_entity_poly.pdbx_strand_id
1 'polypeptide(L)' 'MDVQSSISSEEIASWTPDSSLLPDAGRAMYRVDTTLNEPIKTSILCGKCGKIVWVEGKKPFSFSCNNCNILLWEEE' A
#
# COMPACT_ATOMS: atom_id res chain seq x y z
N MET A 1 27.71 -11.29 -12.46
CA MET A 1 26.81 -11.52 -13.61
C MET A 1 25.43 -11.53 -13.02
N ASP A 2 24.91 -10.33 -12.85
CA ASP A 2 23.76 -10.03 -12.01
C ASP A 2 22.54 -10.06 -12.93
N VAL A 3 21.78 -11.15 -12.84
CA VAL A 3 20.57 -11.37 -13.63
C VAL A 3 19.50 -10.42 -13.12
N GLN A 4 19.39 -9.25 -13.77
CA GLN A 4 18.23 -8.37 -13.63
C GLN A 4 17.05 -9.03 -14.34
N SER A 5 16.34 -9.91 -13.63
CA SER A 5 15.08 -10.47 -14.10
C SER A 5 14.04 -9.36 -14.18
N SER A 6 13.71 -8.95 -15.39
CA SER A 6 12.59 -8.07 -15.69
C SER A 6 11.31 -8.79 -15.28
N ILE A 7 10.72 -8.37 -14.15
CA ILE A 7 9.48 -8.95 -13.61
C ILE A 7 8.35 -8.67 -14.62
N SER A 8 7.58 -9.71 -14.98
CA SER A 8 6.49 -9.59 -15.94
C SER A 8 5.28 -8.84 -15.35
N SER A 9 4.48 -8.19 -16.20
CA SER A 9 3.31 -7.41 -15.74
C SER A 9 2.28 -8.25 -14.96
N GLU A 10 2.18 -9.52 -15.30
CA GLU A 10 1.32 -10.52 -14.65
C GLU A 10 1.78 -10.86 -13.24
N GLU A 11 3.10 -10.94 -13.02
CA GLU A 11 3.71 -11.15 -11.70
C GLU A 11 3.52 -9.92 -10.80
N ILE A 12 3.61 -8.70 -11.36
CA ILE A 12 3.34 -7.46 -10.63
C ILE A 12 1.86 -7.40 -10.24
N ALA A 13 0.94 -7.83 -11.11
CA ALA A 13 -0.49 -7.82 -10.84
C ALA A 13 -0.89 -8.81 -9.75
N SER A 14 -0.19 -9.95 -9.65
CA SER A 14 -0.45 -11.02 -8.68
C SER A 14 0.29 -10.83 -7.34
N TRP A 15 1.12 -9.80 -7.24
CA TRP A 15 1.87 -9.50 -6.03
C TRP A 15 0.95 -8.99 -4.91
N THR A 16 1.12 -9.54 -3.71
CA THR A 16 0.42 -9.10 -2.49
C THR A 16 1.42 -8.92 -1.35
N PRO A 17 1.36 -7.82 -0.58
CA PRO A 17 2.30 -7.59 0.52
C PRO A 17 2.08 -8.54 1.68
N ASP A 18 3.18 -8.88 2.35
CA ASP A 18 3.18 -9.73 3.55
C ASP A 18 2.37 -9.10 4.69
N SER A 19 1.37 -9.83 5.18
CA SER A 19 0.36 -9.38 6.14
C SER A 19 0.81 -9.48 7.61
N SER A 20 2.12 -9.56 7.86
CA SER A 20 2.67 -9.58 9.22
C SER A 20 2.20 -8.35 10.02
N LEU A 21 1.44 -8.62 11.08
CA LEU A 21 0.93 -7.64 12.03
C LEU A 21 2.11 -6.82 12.59
N LEU A 22 2.17 -5.55 12.23
CA LEU A 22 3.16 -4.63 12.77
C LEU A 22 2.82 -4.38 14.25
N PRO A 23 3.80 -4.38 15.17
CA PRO A 23 3.57 -4.09 16.57
C PRO A 23 3.20 -2.62 16.77
N ASP A 24 2.21 -2.36 17.64
CA ASP A 24 1.62 -1.04 17.86
C ASP A 24 2.64 -0.05 18.43
N ALA A 25 3.14 0.86 17.57
CA ALA A 25 4.19 1.83 17.91
C ALA A 25 3.65 3.19 18.38
N GLY A 26 2.38 3.27 18.80
CA GLY A 26 1.77 4.53 19.28
C GLY A 26 1.43 5.54 18.18
N ARG A 27 1.43 5.12 16.91
CA ARG A 27 0.99 5.89 15.74
C ARG A 27 0.08 5.01 14.88
N ALA A 28 -0.84 5.62 14.11
CA ALA A 28 -1.64 4.89 13.14
C ALA A 28 -0.71 4.23 12.12
N MET A 29 -0.54 2.91 12.22
CA MET A 29 0.28 2.17 11.26
C MET A 29 -0.50 1.98 9.96
N TYR A 30 0.20 2.11 8.84
CA TYR A 30 -0.34 1.85 7.52
C TYR A 30 0.78 1.42 6.58
N ARG A 31 0.45 0.65 5.55
CA ARG A 31 1.36 0.38 4.41
C ARG A 31 0.75 0.97 3.15
N VAL A 32 1.61 1.54 2.31
CA VAL A 32 1.24 2.09 1.01
C VAL A 32 2.20 1.51 -0.01
N ASP A 33 1.66 0.78 -0.98
CA ASP A 33 2.44 0.19 -2.07
C ASP A 33 1.90 0.76 -3.38
N THR A 34 2.74 1.47 -4.13
CA THR A 34 2.40 2.02 -5.45
C THR A 34 3.15 1.24 -6.51
N THR A 35 2.44 0.73 -7.53
CA THR A 35 3.08 0.10 -8.69
C THR A 35 3.89 1.14 -9.46
N LEU A 36 5.10 0.77 -9.86
CA LEU A 36 6.01 1.64 -10.63
C LEU A 36 5.73 1.59 -12.14
N ASN A 37 5.10 0.50 -12.62
CA ASN A 37 4.76 0.26 -14.02
C ASN A 37 3.26 0.30 -14.23
N GLU A 38 2.82 0.60 -15.45
CA GLU A 38 1.40 0.67 -15.79
C GLU A 38 0.71 -0.71 -15.68
N PRO A 39 -0.52 -0.76 -15.11
CA PRO A 39 -1.29 0.36 -14.56
C PRO A 39 -0.74 0.83 -13.21
N ILE A 40 -0.55 2.15 -13.08
CA ILE A 40 -0.14 2.77 -11.82
C ILE A 40 -1.33 2.72 -10.86
N LYS A 41 -1.21 1.94 -9.80
CA LYS A 41 -2.22 1.76 -8.76
C LYS A 41 -1.53 1.73 -7.41
N THR A 42 -2.24 2.16 -6.38
CA THR A 42 -1.75 2.23 -5.02
C THR A 42 -2.64 1.39 -4.11
N SER A 43 -2.06 0.41 -3.42
CA SER A 43 -2.73 -0.30 -2.31
C SER A 43 -2.42 0.37 -0.99
N ILE A 44 -3.45 0.51 -0.17
CA ILE A 44 -3.39 1.16 1.13
C ILE A 44 -3.92 0.20 2.18
N LEU A 45 -3.06 -0.30 3.05
CA LEU A 45 -3.42 -1.14 4.19
C LEU A 45 -3.52 -0.28 5.45
N CYS A 46 -4.70 -0.27 6.06
CA CYS A 46 -4.89 0.28 7.40
C CYS A 46 -4.39 -0.73 8.45
N GLY A 47 -3.31 -0.39 9.17
CA GLY A 47 -2.76 -1.23 10.23
C GLY A 47 -3.66 -1.33 11.48
N LYS A 48 -4.61 -0.41 11.65
CA LYS A 48 -5.56 -0.44 12.80
C LYS A 48 -6.68 -1.46 12.62
N CYS A 49 -7.25 -1.59 11.42
CA CYS A 49 -8.40 -2.46 11.18
C CYS A 49 -8.17 -3.54 10.11
N GLY A 50 -6.98 -3.58 9.50
CA GLY A 50 -6.62 -4.55 8.46
C GLY A 50 -7.28 -4.30 7.10
N LYS A 51 -7.99 -3.18 6.90
CA LYS A 51 -8.66 -2.88 5.62
C LYS A 51 -7.63 -2.49 4.55
N ILE A 52 -7.72 -3.14 3.40
CA ILE A 52 -6.99 -2.75 2.18
C ILE A 52 -7.92 -1.97 1.25
N VAL A 53 -7.45 -0.85 0.73
CA VAL A 53 -8.12 -0.02 -0.28
C VAL A 53 -7.19 0.14 -1.48
N TRP A 54 -7.72 -0.01 -2.68
CA TRP A 54 -7.00 0.24 -3.92
C TRP A 54 -7.43 1.58 -4.50
N VAL A 55 -6.45 2.39 -4.90
CA VAL A 55 -6.64 3.71 -5.51
C VAL A 55 -5.90 3.71 -6.84
N GLU A 56 -6.58 4.15 -7.90
CA GLU A 56 -5.96 4.33 -9.21
C GLU A 56 -4.98 5.51 -9.15
N GLY A 57 -3.78 5.33 -9.71
CA GLY A 57 -2.71 6.32 -9.69
C GLY A 57 -1.76 6.21 -8.50
N LYS A 58 -1.04 7.30 -8.25
CA LYS A 58 0.02 7.40 -7.23
C LYS A 58 -0.56 7.54 -5.83
N LYS A 59 0.30 7.44 -4.81
CA LYS A 59 -0.06 7.70 -3.41
C LYS A 59 -0.77 9.05 -3.28
N PRO A 60 -1.97 9.10 -2.66
CA PRO A 60 -2.67 10.35 -2.42
C PRO A 60 -2.01 11.16 -1.29
N PHE A 61 -2.15 12.49 -1.33
CA PHE A 61 -1.57 13.41 -0.35
C PHE A 61 -2.08 13.16 1.07
N SER A 62 -3.36 12.82 1.22
CA SER A 62 -3.94 12.41 2.50
C SER A 62 -4.85 11.21 2.29
N PHE A 63 -4.97 10.38 3.33
CA PHE A 63 -5.87 9.24 3.29
C PHE A 63 -6.39 8.88 4.69
N SER A 64 -7.70 8.70 4.75
CA SER A 64 -8.41 8.20 5.93
C SER A 64 -9.02 6.84 5.63
N CYS A 65 -8.97 5.92 6.59
CA CYS A 65 -9.53 4.59 6.39
C CYS A 65 -11.06 4.63 6.35
N ASN A 66 -11.67 4.24 5.22
CA ASN A 66 -13.13 4.18 5.06
C ASN A 66 -13.85 3.18 6.00
N ASN A 67 -13.11 2.34 6.75
CA ASN A 67 -13.68 1.34 7.65
C ASN A 67 -13.66 1.79 9.12
N CYS A 68 -12.53 2.30 9.62
CA CYS A 68 -12.39 2.72 11.02
C CYS A 68 -12.24 4.23 11.20
N ASN A 69 -12.37 4.98 10.11
CA ASN A 69 -12.36 6.45 10.03
C ASN A 69 -11.15 7.11 10.70
N ILE A 70 -10.02 6.40 10.78
CA ILE A 70 -8.76 6.94 11.29
C ILE A 70 -7.97 7.60 10.16
N LEU A 71 -7.43 8.78 10.42
CA LEU A 71 -6.44 9.41 9.56
C LEU A 71 -5.17 8.56 9.56
N LEU A 72 -4.79 8.04 8.39
CA LEU A 72 -3.54 7.29 8.25
C LEU A 72 -2.38 8.26 8.02
N TRP A 73 -2.52 9.15 7.04
CA TRP A 73 -1.55 10.22 6.78
C TRP A 73 -2.20 11.43 6.15
N GLU A 74 -1.48 12.54 6.25
CA GLU A 74 -1.69 13.81 5.58
C GLU A 74 -0.29 14.36 5.31
N GLU A 75 0.05 14.64 4.05
CA GLU A 75 1.24 15.43 3.71
C GLU A 75 0.93 16.91 3.99
N GLU A 76 1.81 17.55 4.77
CA GLU A 76 1.82 19.02 4.98
C GLU A 76 2.32 19.78 3.74
#